data_AF-A0A2N2M4M2-F1
#
_entry.id   AF-A0A2N2M4M2-F1
#
_cell.length_a   1.000
_cell.length_b   1.000
_cell.length_c   1.000
_cell.angle_alpha   90.00
_cell.angle_beta   90.00
_cell.angle_gamma   90.00
#
_symmetry.space_group_name_H-M   'P 1'
#
loop_
_entity.id
_entity.type
_entity.pdbx_description
1 polymer ?
#
loop_
_entity_poly.entity_id
_entity_poly.type
_entity_poly.pdbx_seq_one_letter_code
_entity_poly.pdbx_strand_id
1 'polypeptide(L)'
;MERIKKYFFKNFEAILVFIVLMSAAFGTYFLKDLSIVLNFYYFPVLVGAYLLGRRSGLLTAILSILLVIVFATIYPSRFFTPNTLLQDIGRLSSWAGFLILASITVGSLYEMNKQQLYDLQNAYVGILEILSKYLESTDRYTKGHSVRVSELAMEIAIAMELPRTDVENIRVAGLLHDIGKVEVSGEILRKAANLTIEERDQIDKHAEKGAMILSSVGSVLKEVVPIVMAHHEYFSSNENFKNDTIKEKETPIGARILAVADSFDAMTTDRPYRKGMPPWQAREQIMVNAGKQFDPQVVEAFKRVLDKKLETI
;
A
#
# COMPACT_ATOMS: atom_id res chain seq x y z
N MET A 1 20.31 -17.61 16.42
CA MET A 1 19.66 -16.38 16.92
C MET A 1 18.61 -15.82 15.95
N GLU A 2 18.84 -15.83 14.63
CA GLU A 2 17.88 -15.30 13.64
C GLU A 2 16.54 -16.06 13.54
N ARG A 3 16.54 -17.40 13.64
CA ARG A 3 15.31 -18.21 13.63
C ARG A 3 14.35 -17.84 14.77
N ILE A 4 14.90 -17.51 15.94
CA ILE A 4 14.13 -17.09 17.13
C ILE A 4 13.55 -15.70 16.92
N LYS A 5 14.34 -14.74 16.38
CA LYS A 5 13.83 -13.40 16.02
C LYS A 5 12.68 -13.47 15.01
N LYS A 6 12.84 -14.26 13.94
CA LYS A 6 11.81 -14.42 12.91
C LYS A 6 10.52 -15.07 13.46
N TYR A 7 10.65 -16.04 14.37
CA TYR A 7 9.51 -16.63 15.06
C TYR A 7 8.81 -15.62 15.98
N PHE A 8 9.58 -14.82 16.72
CA PHE A 8 9.06 -13.80 17.63
C PHE A 8 8.27 -12.74 16.88
N PHE A 9 8.80 -12.20 15.77
CA PHE A 9 8.08 -11.22 14.95
C PHE A 9 6.81 -11.81 14.32
N LYS A 10 6.86 -13.07 13.84
CA LYS A 10 5.71 -13.73 13.24
C LYS A 10 4.57 -13.99 14.22
N ASN A 11 4.88 -14.21 15.50
CA ASN A 11 3.90 -14.54 16.54
C ASN A 11 3.80 -13.46 17.62
N PHE A 12 4.28 -12.24 17.34
CA PHE A 12 4.41 -11.17 18.33
C PHE A 12 3.07 -10.88 19.01
N GLU A 13 2.00 -10.80 18.22
CA GLU A 13 0.64 -10.54 18.70
C GLU A 13 0.13 -11.64 19.64
N ALA A 14 0.35 -12.91 19.31
CA ALA A 14 -0.03 -14.04 20.17
C ALA A 14 0.82 -14.11 21.45
N ILE A 15 2.11 -13.81 21.34
CA ILE A 15 3.03 -13.72 22.50
C ILE A 15 2.60 -12.57 23.41
N LEU A 16 2.21 -11.42 22.87
CA LEU A 16 1.73 -10.28 23.62
C LEU A 16 0.47 -10.65 24.41
N VAL A 17 -0.52 -11.28 23.77
CA VAL A 17 -1.73 -11.77 24.45
C VAL A 17 -1.39 -12.74 25.58
N PHE A 18 -0.44 -13.67 25.35
CA PHE A 18 0.00 -14.61 26.38
C PHE A 18 0.69 -13.92 27.56
N ILE A 19 1.60 -12.98 27.31
CA ILE A 19 2.28 -12.20 28.35
C ILE A 19 1.26 -11.41 29.19
N VAL A 20 0.32 -10.75 28.52
CA VAL A 20 -0.74 -9.99 29.19
C VAL A 20 -1.61 -10.93 30.04
N LEU A 21 -1.98 -12.09 29.52
CA LEU A 21 -2.76 -13.07 30.27
C LEU A 21 -2.00 -13.57 31.51
N MET A 22 -0.70 -13.86 31.38
CA MET A 22 0.14 -14.24 32.51
C MET A 22 0.27 -13.12 33.54
N SER A 23 0.30 -11.85 33.12
CA SER A 23 0.30 -10.72 34.04
C SER A 23 -1.03 -10.59 34.82
N ALA A 24 -2.17 -10.83 34.16
CA ALA A 24 -3.47 -10.88 34.82
C ALA A 24 -3.56 -12.05 35.81
N ALA A 25 -3.03 -13.22 35.42
CA ALA A 25 -2.90 -14.40 36.27
C ALA A 25 -2.03 -14.14 37.51
N PHE A 26 -0.93 -13.44 37.35
CA PHE A 26 -0.08 -13.03 38.47
C PHE A 26 -0.82 -12.05 39.39
N GLY A 27 -1.56 -11.10 38.82
CA GLY A 27 -2.41 -10.17 39.58
C GLY A 27 -3.40 -10.87 40.50
N THR A 28 -3.99 -12.02 40.10
CA THR A 28 -4.92 -12.77 40.95
C THR A 28 -4.29 -13.31 42.23
N TYR A 29 -2.99 -13.60 42.20
CA TYR A 29 -2.26 -14.11 43.36
C TYR A 29 -1.94 -13.00 44.36
N PHE A 30 -1.55 -11.81 43.87
CA PHE A 30 -1.02 -10.71 44.70
C PHE A 30 -2.09 -9.74 45.21
N LEU A 31 -3.13 -9.45 44.42
CA LEU A 31 -4.13 -8.45 44.79
C LEU A 31 -5.21 -9.05 45.69
N LYS A 32 -5.57 -8.31 46.75
CA LYS A 32 -6.61 -8.71 47.72
C LYS A 32 -8.02 -8.39 47.22
N ASP A 33 -8.19 -7.35 46.40
CA ASP A 33 -9.48 -6.96 45.84
C ASP A 33 -9.77 -7.74 44.55
N LEU A 34 -10.74 -8.65 44.64
CA LEU A 34 -11.14 -9.52 43.54
C LEU A 34 -11.73 -8.75 42.35
N SER A 35 -12.41 -7.62 42.60
CA SER A 35 -13.06 -6.84 41.53
C SER A 35 -12.01 -6.22 40.60
N ILE A 36 -10.93 -5.72 41.18
CA ILE A 36 -9.80 -5.13 40.45
C ILE A 36 -9.14 -6.22 39.59
N VAL A 37 -8.90 -7.39 40.17
CA VAL A 37 -8.27 -8.53 39.49
C VAL A 37 -9.07 -8.99 38.26
N LEU A 38 -10.39 -9.16 38.42
CA LEU A 38 -11.25 -9.63 37.34
C LEU A 38 -11.30 -8.65 36.16
N ASN A 39 -11.15 -7.34 36.41
CA ASN A 39 -11.08 -6.33 35.36
C ASN A 39 -9.81 -6.45 34.49
N PHE A 40 -8.68 -6.93 35.04
CA PHE A 40 -7.45 -7.10 34.27
C PHE A 40 -7.57 -8.17 33.17
N TYR A 41 -8.46 -9.14 33.33
CA TYR A 41 -8.70 -10.17 32.32
C TYR A 41 -9.43 -9.67 31.07
N TYR A 42 -10.05 -8.48 31.11
CA TYR A 42 -10.56 -7.87 29.88
C TYR A 42 -9.42 -7.47 28.93
N PHE A 43 -8.26 -7.07 29.45
CA PHE A 43 -7.14 -6.61 28.62
C PHE A 43 -6.62 -7.68 27.63
N PRO A 44 -6.24 -8.90 28.05
CA PRO A 44 -5.80 -9.93 27.09
C PRO A 44 -6.92 -10.32 26.10
N VAL A 45 -8.18 -10.30 26.53
CA VAL A 45 -9.32 -10.63 25.68
C VAL A 45 -9.57 -9.58 24.62
N LEU A 46 -9.56 -8.30 25.00
CA LEU A 46 -9.74 -7.18 24.07
C LEU A 46 -8.58 -7.11 23.08
N VAL A 47 -7.33 -7.27 23.55
CA VAL A 47 -6.14 -7.29 22.70
C VAL A 47 -6.17 -8.50 21.76
N GLY A 48 -6.53 -9.69 22.26
CA GLY A 48 -6.65 -10.90 21.44
C GLY A 48 -7.77 -10.79 20.40
N ALA A 49 -8.91 -10.22 20.77
CA ALA A 49 -10.02 -9.98 19.85
C ALA A 49 -9.66 -8.96 18.77
N TYR A 50 -8.98 -7.87 19.15
CA TYR A 50 -8.61 -6.78 18.24
C TYR A 50 -7.46 -7.14 17.30
N LEU A 51 -6.42 -7.84 17.76
CA LEU A 51 -5.27 -8.16 16.91
C LEU A 51 -5.50 -9.44 16.08
N LEU A 52 -6.06 -10.46 16.71
CA LEU A 52 -6.11 -11.82 16.18
C LEU A 52 -7.53 -12.25 15.73
N GLY A 53 -8.52 -11.39 15.87
CA GLY A 53 -9.90 -11.61 15.44
C GLY A 53 -10.77 -12.37 16.43
N ARG A 54 -12.02 -12.62 16.01
CA ARG A 54 -13.10 -13.08 16.88
C ARG A 54 -12.83 -14.44 17.51
N ARG A 55 -12.33 -15.40 16.72
CA ARG A 55 -12.03 -16.75 17.23
C ARG A 55 -10.97 -16.74 18.32
N SER A 56 -9.90 -15.97 18.11
CA SER A 56 -8.78 -15.88 19.05
C SER A 56 -9.15 -15.13 20.32
N GLY A 57 -9.92 -14.04 20.20
CA GLY A 57 -10.51 -13.37 21.35
C GLY A 57 -11.36 -14.32 22.20
N LEU A 58 -12.24 -15.10 21.54
CA LEU A 58 -13.14 -16.04 22.22
C LEU A 58 -12.37 -17.12 22.98
N LEU A 59 -11.33 -17.68 22.35
CA LEU A 59 -10.44 -18.64 23.00
C LEU A 59 -9.74 -18.02 24.22
N THR A 60 -9.30 -16.76 24.11
CA THR A 60 -8.66 -16.04 25.22
C THR A 60 -9.65 -15.77 26.36
N ALA A 61 -10.91 -15.47 26.04
CA ALA A 61 -11.98 -15.29 27.03
C ALA A 61 -12.27 -16.60 27.78
N ILE A 62 -12.43 -17.71 27.04
CA ILE A 62 -12.65 -19.04 27.61
C ILE A 62 -11.47 -19.45 28.50
N LEU A 63 -10.24 -19.24 28.04
CA LEU A 63 -9.03 -19.55 28.82
C LEU A 63 -8.95 -18.71 30.11
N SER A 64 -9.32 -17.42 30.04
CA SER A 64 -9.36 -16.53 31.20
C SER A 64 -10.41 -16.98 32.23
N ILE A 65 -11.59 -17.37 31.77
CA ILE A 65 -12.66 -17.92 32.63
C ILE A 65 -12.19 -19.22 33.28
N LEU A 66 -11.61 -20.14 32.51
CA LEU A 66 -11.10 -21.41 33.02
C LEU A 66 -10.01 -21.18 34.07
N LEU A 67 -9.10 -20.25 33.83
CA LEU A 67 -8.06 -19.90 34.78
C LEU A 67 -8.64 -19.36 36.09
N VAL A 68 -9.63 -18.47 36.02
CA VAL A 68 -10.33 -17.95 37.20
C VAL A 68 -11.07 -19.06 37.96
N ILE A 69 -11.70 -20.01 37.26
CA ILE A 69 -12.34 -21.18 37.89
C ILE A 69 -11.30 -22.03 38.64
N VAL A 70 -10.14 -22.28 38.04
CA VAL A 70 -9.04 -23.01 38.70
C VAL A 70 -8.55 -22.26 39.95
N PHE A 71 -8.43 -20.93 39.90
CA PHE A 71 -8.08 -20.16 41.10
C PHE A 71 -9.17 -20.20 42.17
N ALA A 72 -10.45 -20.20 41.77
CA ALA A 72 -11.57 -20.28 42.69
C ALA A 72 -11.66 -21.64 43.40
N THR A 73 -11.24 -22.74 42.76
CA THR A 73 -11.18 -24.06 43.41
C THR A 73 -9.98 -24.22 44.35
N ILE A 74 -8.83 -23.61 44.02
CA ILE A 74 -7.63 -23.68 44.86
C ILE A 74 -7.73 -22.74 46.08
N TYR A 75 -8.31 -21.54 45.91
CA TYR A 75 -8.40 -20.51 46.94
C TYR A 75 -9.86 -20.06 47.17
N PRO A 76 -10.77 -20.95 47.60
CA PRO A 76 -12.20 -20.65 47.68
C PRO A 76 -12.52 -19.46 48.60
N SER A 77 -11.73 -19.26 49.66
CA SER A 77 -11.93 -18.16 50.61
C SER A 77 -11.72 -16.76 50.02
N ARG A 78 -11.07 -16.64 48.85
CA ARG A 78 -10.92 -15.37 48.12
C ARG A 78 -12.12 -15.04 47.22
N PHE A 79 -12.85 -16.06 46.78
CA PHE A 79 -13.92 -15.93 45.79
C PHE A 79 -15.31 -16.07 46.40
N PHE A 80 -15.44 -16.81 47.50
CA PHE A 80 -16.73 -17.15 48.11
C PHE A 80 -16.76 -16.76 49.58
N THR A 81 -17.78 -16.00 49.97
CA THR A 81 -18.08 -15.75 51.39
C THR A 81 -19.27 -16.61 51.86
N PRO A 82 -19.21 -17.24 53.05
CA PRO A 82 -20.18 -18.27 53.49
C PRO A 82 -21.67 -17.85 53.44
N ASN A 83 -21.96 -16.54 53.53
CA ASN A 83 -23.32 -16.00 53.57
C ASN A 83 -23.78 -15.40 52.22
N THR A 84 -22.95 -15.40 51.17
CA THR A 84 -23.25 -14.71 49.90
C THR A 84 -22.96 -15.57 48.66
N LEU A 85 -22.80 -16.89 48.81
CA LEU A 85 -22.45 -17.81 47.72
C LEU A 85 -23.24 -17.58 46.42
N LEU A 86 -24.57 -17.40 46.51
CA LEU A 86 -25.39 -17.17 45.32
C LEU A 86 -25.06 -15.84 44.61
N GLN A 87 -24.74 -14.79 45.38
CA GLN A 87 -24.34 -13.49 44.83
C GLN A 87 -22.97 -13.56 44.18
N ASP A 88 -22.03 -14.30 44.78
CA ASP A 88 -20.67 -14.47 44.26
C ASP A 88 -20.66 -15.24 42.93
N ILE A 89 -21.47 -16.32 42.85
CA ILE A 89 -21.71 -17.05 41.59
C ILE A 89 -22.38 -16.15 40.53
N GLY A 90 -23.36 -15.34 40.93
CA GLY A 90 -24.01 -14.37 40.04
C GLY A 90 -23.02 -13.33 39.49
N ARG A 91 -22.11 -12.82 40.33
CA ARG A 91 -21.07 -11.87 39.92
C ARG A 91 -20.08 -12.50 38.94
N LEU A 92 -19.57 -13.70 39.23
CA LEU A 92 -18.62 -14.39 38.36
C LEU A 92 -19.25 -14.81 37.02
N SER A 93 -20.50 -15.29 37.03
CA SER A 93 -21.20 -15.63 35.79
C SER A 93 -21.49 -14.40 34.93
N SER A 94 -21.90 -13.29 35.56
CA SER A 94 -22.07 -12.01 34.85
C SER A 94 -20.76 -11.51 34.25
N TRP A 95 -19.66 -11.51 35.03
CA TRP A 95 -18.33 -11.15 34.54
C TRP A 95 -17.90 -12.02 33.35
N ALA A 96 -18.05 -13.35 33.44
CA ALA A 96 -17.73 -14.26 32.35
C ALA A 96 -18.58 -14.00 31.08
N GLY A 97 -19.88 -13.72 31.26
CA GLY A 97 -20.78 -13.34 30.17
C GLY A 97 -20.34 -12.06 29.47
N PHE A 98 -20.00 -11.01 30.24
CA PHE A 98 -19.49 -9.76 29.70
C PHE A 98 -18.13 -9.93 29.01
N LEU A 99 -17.26 -10.81 29.52
CA LEU A 99 -15.96 -11.10 28.92
C LEU A 99 -16.12 -11.74 27.52
N ILE A 100 -17.01 -12.72 27.40
CA ILE A 100 -17.35 -13.36 26.12
C ILE A 100 -17.98 -12.35 25.16
N LEU A 101 -18.96 -11.57 25.65
CA LEU A 101 -19.64 -10.58 24.83
C LEU A 101 -18.66 -9.51 24.30
N ALA A 102 -17.78 -8.99 25.16
CA ALA A 102 -16.74 -8.05 24.79
C ALA A 102 -15.78 -8.64 23.73
N SER A 103 -15.41 -9.91 23.87
CA SER A 103 -14.61 -10.60 22.87
C SER A 103 -15.32 -10.69 21.52
N ILE A 104 -16.59 -11.06 21.50
CA ILE A 104 -17.35 -11.24 20.26
C ILE A 104 -17.53 -9.89 19.57
N THR A 105 -17.90 -8.84 20.32
CA THR A 105 -18.16 -7.52 19.75
C THR A 105 -16.89 -6.92 19.16
N VAL A 106 -15.79 -6.88 19.92
CA VAL A 106 -14.51 -6.33 19.43
C VAL A 106 -13.93 -7.17 18.31
N GLY A 107 -14.00 -8.50 18.43
CA GLY A 107 -13.50 -9.40 17.40
C GLY A 107 -14.28 -9.31 16.09
N SER A 108 -15.61 -9.18 16.16
CA SER A 108 -16.46 -8.97 14.99
C SER A 108 -16.18 -7.60 14.36
N LEU A 109 -16.03 -6.55 15.17
CA LEU A 109 -15.73 -5.21 14.69
C LEU A 109 -14.38 -5.16 13.96
N TYR A 110 -13.35 -5.82 14.49
CA TYR A 110 -12.06 -5.94 13.81
C TYR A 110 -12.19 -6.70 12.49
N GLU A 111 -12.87 -7.85 12.47
CA GLU A 111 -13.09 -8.63 11.24
C GLU A 111 -13.85 -7.83 10.18
N MET A 112 -14.90 -7.09 10.58
CA MET A 112 -15.67 -6.22 9.69
C MET A 112 -14.81 -5.07 9.14
N ASN A 113 -14.07 -4.37 9.98
CA ASN A 113 -13.20 -3.27 9.56
C ASN A 113 -12.10 -3.77 8.62
N LYS A 114 -11.50 -4.92 8.93
CA LYS A 114 -10.49 -5.56 8.06
C LYS A 114 -11.08 -5.94 6.70
N GLN A 115 -12.29 -6.49 6.67
CA GLN A 115 -12.97 -6.80 5.41
C GLN A 115 -13.26 -5.54 4.60
N GLN A 116 -13.78 -4.48 5.24
CA GLN A 116 -14.01 -3.19 4.58
C GLN A 116 -12.73 -2.60 3.97
N LEU A 117 -11.59 -2.71 4.67
CA LEU A 117 -10.30 -2.28 4.13
C LEU A 117 -9.88 -3.11 2.91
N TYR A 118 -10.08 -4.42 2.92
CA TYR A 118 -9.81 -5.27 1.75
C TYR A 118 -10.73 -4.93 0.58
N ASP A 119 -12.02 -4.73 0.84
CA ASP A 119 -12.99 -4.37 -0.19
C ASP A 119 -12.66 -3.01 -0.81
N LEU A 120 -12.26 -2.03 0.01
CA LEU A 120 -11.77 -0.73 -0.47
C LEU A 120 -10.50 -0.85 -1.32
N GLN A 121 -9.55 -1.69 -0.91
CA GLN A 121 -8.34 -1.93 -1.71
C GLN A 121 -8.66 -2.58 -3.06
N ASN A 122 -9.54 -3.58 -3.06
CA ASN A 122 -9.96 -4.27 -4.29
C ASN A 122 -10.76 -3.33 -5.20
N ALA A 123 -11.65 -2.51 -4.64
CA ALA A 123 -12.39 -1.51 -5.39
C ALA A 123 -11.45 -0.46 -5.99
N TYR A 124 -10.43 -0.01 -5.24
CA TYR A 124 -9.42 0.91 -5.72
C TYR A 124 -8.65 0.33 -6.93
N VAL A 125 -8.15 -0.90 -6.82
CA VAL A 125 -7.47 -1.58 -7.94
C VAL A 125 -8.41 -1.75 -9.13
N GLY A 126 -9.66 -2.19 -8.90
CA GLY A 126 -10.65 -2.36 -9.95
C GLY A 126 -10.99 -1.06 -10.68
N ILE A 127 -11.10 0.06 -9.96
CA ILE A 127 -11.31 1.39 -10.56
C ILE A 127 -10.12 1.79 -11.41
N LEU A 128 -8.89 1.59 -10.93
CA LEU A 128 -7.67 1.89 -11.72
C LEU A 128 -7.63 1.08 -13.01
N GLU A 129 -7.98 -0.21 -12.97
CA GLU A 129 -8.05 -1.04 -14.17
C GLU A 129 -9.14 -0.57 -15.15
N ILE A 130 -10.31 -0.17 -14.65
CA ILE A 130 -11.40 0.36 -15.48
C ILE A 130 -10.96 1.66 -16.15
N LEU A 131 -10.35 2.58 -15.39
CA LEU A 131 -9.83 3.84 -15.91
C LEU A 131 -8.75 3.62 -16.96
N SER A 132 -7.79 2.72 -16.70
CA SER A 132 -6.76 2.34 -17.66
C SER A 132 -7.39 1.78 -18.95
N LYS A 133 -8.36 0.87 -18.84
CA LYS A 133 -9.06 0.30 -20.01
C LYS A 133 -9.87 1.35 -20.78
N TYR A 134 -10.47 2.31 -20.07
CA TYR A 134 -11.19 3.41 -20.69
C TYR A 134 -10.23 4.29 -21.51
N LEU A 135 -9.07 4.65 -20.94
CA LEU A 135 -8.03 5.41 -21.65
C LEU A 135 -7.53 4.69 -22.92
N GLU A 136 -7.29 3.39 -22.81
CA GLU A 136 -6.90 2.56 -23.96
C GLU A 136 -8.00 2.46 -25.01
N SER A 137 -9.28 2.57 -24.62
CA SER A 137 -10.39 2.55 -25.58
C SER A 137 -10.46 3.81 -26.44
N THR A 138 -10.00 4.95 -25.91
CA THR A 138 -9.95 6.23 -26.62
C THR A 138 -8.73 6.35 -27.54
N ASP A 139 -7.67 5.60 -27.28
CA ASP A 139 -6.47 5.51 -28.11
C ASP A 139 -6.17 4.04 -28.48
N ARG A 140 -6.60 3.60 -29.67
CA ARG A 140 -6.43 2.20 -30.13
C ARG A 140 -4.97 1.72 -30.16
N TYR A 141 -3.99 2.61 -30.05
CA TYR A 141 -2.56 2.29 -30.14
C TYR A 141 -1.88 2.10 -28.79
N THR A 142 -2.53 2.48 -27.68
CA THR A 142 -1.98 2.35 -26.32
C THR A 142 -2.44 1.07 -25.62
N LYS A 143 -2.94 0.06 -26.33
CA LYS A 143 -3.43 -1.17 -25.69
C LYS A 143 -2.33 -1.83 -24.84
N GLY A 144 -2.57 -1.90 -23.53
CA GLY A 144 -1.61 -2.38 -22.53
C GLY A 144 -0.38 -1.50 -22.30
N HIS A 145 -0.28 -0.31 -22.91
CA HIS A 145 0.85 0.62 -22.76
C HIS A 145 1.00 1.06 -21.31
N SER A 146 -0.05 1.64 -20.73
CA SER A 146 -0.02 2.11 -19.34
C SER A 146 0.29 0.99 -18.35
N VAL A 147 -0.17 -0.24 -18.63
CA VAL A 147 0.16 -1.43 -17.84
C VAL A 147 1.64 -1.78 -17.94
N ARG A 148 2.20 -1.87 -19.15
CA ARG A 148 3.64 -2.18 -19.34
C ARG A 148 4.55 -1.11 -18.73
N VAL A 149 4.19 0.17 -18.89
CA VAL A 149 4.91 1.30 -18.26
C VAL A 149 4.84 1.21 -16.74
N SER A 150 3.65 1.00 -16.18
CA SER A 150 3.46 0.80 -14.74
C SER A 150 4.29 -0.35 -14.18
N GLU A 151 4.27 -1.51 -14.83
CA GLU A 151 5.02 -2.70 -14.40
C GLU A 151 6.53 -2.46 -14.45
N LEU A 152 7.04 -1.90 -15.55
CA LEU A 152 8.46 -1.60 -15.69
C LEU A 152 8.91 -0.53 -14.67
N ALA A 153 8.12 0.52 -14.48
CA ALA A 153 8.41 1.57 -13.50
C ALA A 153 8.45 1.01 -12.06
N MET A 154 7.51 0.11 -11.72
CA MET A 154 7.51 -0.60 -10.44
C MET A 154 8.77 -1.44 -10.25
N GLU A 155 9.18 -2.21 -11.27
CA GLU A 155 10.40 -3.03 -11.22
C GLU A 155 11.66 -2.18 -11.03
N ILE A 156 11.75 -1.05 -11.72
CA ILE A 156 12.84 -0.08 -11.56
C ILE A 156 12.86 0.46 -10.12
N ALA A 157 11.71 0.91 -9.61
CA ALA A 157 11.60 1.43 -8.25
C ALA A 157 12.01 0.39 -7.17
N ILE A 158 11.65 -0.88 -7.38
CA ILE A 158 12.07 -2.00 -6.52
C ILE A 158 13.59 -2.21 -6.61
N ALA A 159 14.17 -2.18 -7.80
CA ALA A 159 15.62 -2.32 -8.00
C ALA A 159 16.43 -1.14 -7.40
N MET A 160 15.78 0.01 -7.23
CA MET A 160 16.32 1.19 -6.52
C MET A 160 16.10 1.14 -5.00
N GLU A 161 15.49 0.06 -4.48
CA GLU A 161 15.24 -0.14 -3.05
C GLU A 161 14.35 0.96 -2.41
N LEU A 162 13.43 1.53 -3.20
CA LEU A 162 12.50 2.53 -2.70
C LEU A 162 11.50 1.95 -1.68
N PRO A 163 10.97 2.78 -0.75
CA PRO A 163 9.90 2.38 0.16
C PRO A 163 8.70 1.79 -0.60
N ARG A 164 8.05 0.77 -0.02
CA ARG A 164 6.89 0.11 -0.65
C ARG A 164 5.76 1.08 -1.02
N THR A 165 5.56 2.13 -0.23
CA THR A 165 4.59 3.19 -0.50
C THR A 165 4.92 3.95 -1.77
N ASP A 166 6.21 4.24 -1.99
CA ASP A 166 6.67 5.00 -3.15
C ASP A 166 6.63 4.15 -4.41
N VAL A 167 7.01 2.87 -4.30
CA VAL A 167 6.85 1.88 -5.37
C VAL A 167 5.40 1.80 -5.85
N GLU A 168 4.44 1.75 -4.92
CA GLU A 168 3.01 1.72 -5.25
C GLU A 168 2.54 3.03 -5.89
N ASN A 169 2.98 4.19 -5.38
CA ASN A 169 2.67 5.49 -5.98
C ASN A 169 3.19 5.59 -7.43
N ILE A 170 4.40 5.08 -7.70
CA ILE A 170 5.01 5.06 -9.05
C ILE A 170 4.24 4.11 -9.97
N ARG A 171 3.85 2.94 -9.47
CA ARG A 171 3.02 1.98 -10.22
C ARG A 171 1.69 2.61 -10.64
N VAL A 172 0.98 3.23 -9.69
CA VAL A 172 -0.28 3.94 -9.95
C VAL A 172 -0.07 5.12 -10.91
N ALA A 173 1.00 5.88 -10.74
CA ALA A 173 1.34 6.97 -11.65
C ALA A 173 1.56 6.47 -13.09
N GLY A 174 2.22 5.32 -13.28
CA GLY A 174 2.41 4.72 -14.60
C GLY A 174 1.11 4.29 -15.25
N LEU A 175 0.13 3.80 -14.48
CA LEU A 175 -1.20 3.47 -15.01
C LEU A 175 -1.97 4.72 -15.48
N LEU A 176 -1.75 5.85 -14.81
CA LEU A 176 -2.57 7.06 -14.98
C LEU A 176 -1.85 8.23 -15.65
N HIS A 177 -0.58 8.09 -16.05
CA HIS A 177 0.23 9.21 -16.55
C HIS A 177 -0.43 9.94 -17.72
N ASP A 178 -1.13 9.18 -18.56
CA ASP A 178 -1.82 9.64 -19.75
C ASP A 178 -3.31 9.99 -19.55
N ILE A 179 -3.82 10.01 -18.31
CA ILE A 179 -5.25 10.27 -18.03
C ILE A 179 -5.74 11.60 -18.60
N GLY A 180 -4.87 12.60 -18.75
CA GLY A 180 -5.22 13.89 -19.36
C GLY A 180 -5.46 13.85 -20.86
N LYS A 181 -5.12 12.74 -21.55
CA LYS A 181 -5.37 12.56 -22.99
C LYS A 181 -6.85 12.31 -23.32
N VAL A 182 -7.71 12.07 -22.34
CA VAL A 182 -9.18 11.90 -22.53
C VAL A 182 -9.82 13.08 -23.26
N GLU A 183 -9.29 14.29 -23.04
CA GLU A 183 -9.81 15.51 -23.68
C GLU A 183 -9.18 15.81 -25.04
N VAL A 184 -8.14 15.08 -25.45
CA VAL A 184 -7.48 15.26 -26.74
C VAL A 184 -8.23 14.43 -27.77
N SER A 185 -8.67 15.05 -28.87
CA SER A 185 -9.44 14.33 -29.88
C SER A 185 -8.59 13.21 -30.51
N GLY A 186 -9.22 12.06 -30.78
CA GLY A 186 -8.52 10.91 -31.40
C GLY A 186 -7.95 11.22 -32.79
N GLU A 187 -8.45 12.25 -33.47
CA GLU A 187 -7.89 12.74 -34.74
C GLU A 187 -6.55 13.46 -34.54
N ILE A 188 -6.41 14.25 -33.47
CA ILE A 188 -5.16 14.94 -33.13
C ILE A 188 -4.10 13.91 -32.74
N LEU A 189 -4.44 12.92 -31.89
CA LEU A 189 -3.52 11.83 -31.52
C LEU A 189 -2.98 11.06 -32.73
N ARG A 190 -3.77 10.94 -33.81
CA ARG A 190 -3.38 10.26 -35.05
C ARG A 190 -2.44 11.06 -35.96
N LYS A 191 -2.40 12.40 -35.83
CA LYS A 191 -1.63 13.27 -36.74
C LYS A 191 -0.13 13.29 -36.47
N ALA A 192 0.34 12.82 -35.30
CA ALA A 192 1.72 12.65 -34.80
C ALA A 192 2.89 13.39 -35.50
N ALA A 193 3.07 13.23 -36.82
CA ALA A 193 4.11 13.90 -37.61
C ALA A 193 3.75 15.32 -38.10
N ASN A 194 2.45 15.71 -38.13
CA ASN A 194 1.96 16.96 -38.73
C ASN A 194 1.01 17.74 -37.80
N LEU A 195 1.34 17.82 -36.51
CA LEU A 195 0.56 18.59 -35.54
C LEU A 195 0.75 20.09 -35.76
N THR A 196 -0.34 20.86 -35.69
CA THR A 196 -0.22 22.33 -35.59
C THR A 196 0.34 22.73 -34.23
N ILE A 197 0.77 24.00 -34.09
CA ILE A 197 1.30 24.52 -32.82
C ILE A 197 0.24 24.40 -31.72
N GLU A 198 -1.03 24.66 -32.06
CA GLU A 198 -2.17 24.57 -31.16
C GLU A 198 -2.48 23.11 -30.77
N GLU A 199 -2.41 22.17 -31.72
CA GLU A 199 -2.59 20.74 -31.46
C GLU A 199 -1.46 20.20 -30.57
N ARG A 200 -0.24 20.72 -30.72
CA ARG A 200 0.92 20.35 -29.89
C ARG A 200 0.82 20.90 -28.47
N ASP A 201 0.41 22.16 -28.31
CA ASP A 201 0.13 22.76 -27.00
C ASP A 201 -0.98 22.02 -26.23
N GLN A 202 -2.01 21.53 -26.93
CA GLN A 202 -3.06 20.68 -26.33
C GLN A 202 -2.53 19.34 -25.83
N ILE A 203 -1.60 18.72 -26.57
CA ILE A 203 -0.95 17.48 -26.15
C ILE A 203 -0.05 17.77 -24.96
N ASP A 204 0.81 18.78 -24.99
CA ASP A 204 1.76 19.06 -23.91
C ASP A 204 1.06 19.34 -22.57
N LYS A 205 -0.16 19.91 -22.60
CA LYS A 205 -1.01 20.16 -21.42
C LYS A 205 -1.67 18.92 -20.79
N HIS A 206 -1.56 17.73 -21.38
CA HIS A 206 -2.20 16.53 -20.81
C HIS A 206 -1.67 16.18 -19.41
N ALA A 207 -0.39 16.44 -19.12
CA ALA A 207 0.18 16.18 -17.80
C ALA A 207 -0.46 17.08 -16.72
N GLU A 208 -0.67 18.36 -17.03
CA GLU A 208 -1.35 19.32 -16.15
C GLU A 208 -2.82 18.96 -15.95
N LYS A 209 -3.53 18.65 -17.04
CA LYS A 209 -4.93 18.20 -16.98
C LYS A 209 -5.06 16.90 -16.19
N GLY A 210 -4.15 15.95 -16.41
CA GLY A 210 -4.10 14.70 -15.68
C GLY A 210 -3.90 14.95 -14.19
N ALA A 211 -2.94 15.79 -13.81
CA ALA A 211 -2.72 16.21 -12.43
C ALA A 211 -3.98 16.86 -11.81
N MET A 212 -4.72 17.68 -12.57
CA MET A 212 -5.97 18.28 -12.12
C MET A 212 -7.07 17.24 -11.86
N ILE A 213 -7.25 16.30 -12.78
CA ILE A 213 -8.21 15.18 -12.63
C ILE A 213 -7.85 14.36 -11.39
N LEU A 214 -6.59 13.97 -11.23
CA LEU A 214 -6.14 13.13 -10.11
C LEU A 214 -6.22 13.87 -8.77
N SER A 215 -6.01 15.19 -8.75
CA SER A 215 -6.15 16.01 -7.55
C SER A 215 -7.57 16.00 -6.97
N SER A 216 -8.59 15.80 -7.81
CA SER A 216 -9.99 15.71 -7.37
C SER A 216 -10.30 14.46 -6.52
N VAL A 217 -9.47 13.42 -6.63
CA VAL A 217 -9.62 12.15 -5.88
C VAL A 217 -9.14 12.29 -4.42
N GLY A 218 -8.51 13.42 -4.08
CA GLY A 218 -8.12 13.75 -2.71
C GLY A 218 -6.86 13.01 -2.24
N SER A 219 -6.81 12.67 -0.95
CA SER A 219 -5.58 12.20 -0.28
C SER A 219 -5.02 10.89 -0.83
N VAL A 220 -5.84 10.06 -1.47
CA VAL A 220 -5.45 8.75 -1.99
C VAL A 220 -4.41 8.86 -3.10
N LEU A 221 -4.47 9.90 -3.94
CA LEU A 221 -3.57 10.10 -5.08
C LEU A 221 -2.62 11.29 -4.91
N LYS A 222 -2.55 11.86 -3.70
CA LYS A 222 -1.79 13.09 -3.43
C LYS A 222 -0.33 12.99 -3.87
N GLU A 223 0.32 11.86 -3.61
CA GLU A 223 1.73 11.62 -3.97
C GLU A 223 1.92 11.16 -5.43
N VAL A 224 0.82 10.74 -6.10
CA VAL A 224 0.79 10.35 -7.52
C VAL A 224 0.72 11.59 -8.42
N VAL A 225 -0.02 12.62 -8.01
CA VAL A 225 -0.21 13.88 -8.76
C VAL A 225 1.12 14.51 -9.22
N PRO A 226 2.13 14.77 -8.36
CA PRO A 226 3.38 15.39 -8.81
C PRO A 226 4.17 14.50 -9.76
N ILE A 227 4.04 13.16 -9.64
CA ILE A 227 4.69 12.21 -10.55
C ILE A 227 4.08 12.32 -11.95
N VAL A 228 2.74 12.32 -12.03
CA VAL A 228 2.02 12.46 -13.30
C VAL A 228 2.20 13.85 -13.90
N MET A 229 2.30 14.90 -13.08
CA MET A 229 2.54 16.25 -13.59
C MET A 229 3.90 16.39 -14.29
N ALA A 230 4.93 15.73 -13.76
CA ALA A 230 6.31 15.92 -14.17
C ALA A 230 6.87 14.80 -15.07
N HIS A 231 6.06 13.84 -15.52
CA HIS A 231 6.57 12.65 -16.23
C HIS A 231 7.20 12.94 -17.61
N HIS A 232 6.94 14.11 -18.21
CA HIS A 232 7.62 14.59 -19.43
C HIS A 232 8.84 15.46 -19.16
N GLU A 233 9.12 15.81 -17.90
CA GLU A 233 10.29 16.63 -17.57
C GLU A 233 11.58 15.84 -17.83
N TYR A 234 12.48 16.44 -18.59
CA TYR A 234 13.81 15.87 -18.79
C TYR A 234 14.68 16.10 -17.57
N PHE A 235 15.48 15.09 -17.23
CA PHE A 235 16.43 15.14 -16.12
C PHE A 235 17.34 16.37 -16.16
N SER A 236 17.73 16.83 -17.36
CA SER A 236 18.59 18.00 -17.58
C SER A 236 17.85 19.19 -18.20
N SER A 237 16.63 19.53 -17.79
CA SER A 237 16.11 20.87 -18.08
C SER A 237 16.59 21.90 -17.04
N ASN A 238 17.90 22.24 -17.05
CA ASN A 238 18.43 23.61 -16.88
C ASN A 238 19.96 23.69 -16.68
N GLU A 239 20.72 23.78 -17.77
CA GLU A 239 21.98 24.57 -17.78
C GLU A 239 21.75 26.03 -18.22
N ASN A 240 20.50 26.43 -18.50
CA ASN A 240 20.16 27.79 -18.96
C ASN A 240 19.34 28.64 -17.98
N PHE A 241 19.20 28.22 -16.71
CA PHE A 241 18.62 29.08 -15.67
C PHE A 241 19.48 29.12 -14.41
N LYS A 242 20.70 29.68 -14.56
CA LYS A 242 21.37 30.34 -13.43
C LYS A 242 20.66 31.67 -13.17
N ASN A 243 19.60 31.65 -12.39
CA ASN A 243 19.11 32.83 -11.67
C ASN A 243 18.63 32.41 -10.29
N ASP A 244 19.39 32.84 -9.28
CA ASP A 244 19.37 32.51 -7.83
C ASP A 244 18.06 32.84 -7.07
N THR A 245 16.86 32.62 -7.61
CA THR A 245 15.62 33.03 -6.91
C THR A 245 14.44 32.07 -6.93
N ILE A 246 14.57 30.84 -7.41
CA ILE A 246 13.49 29.84 -7.27
C ILE A 246 14.11 28.57 -6.72
N LYS A 247 13.65 28.12 -5.54
CA LYS A 247 13.92 26.77 -5.04
C LYS A 247 13.58 25.79 -6.17
N GLU A 248 14.60 25.23 -6.81
CA GLU A 248 14.44 24.20 -7.84
C GLU A 248 13.63 23.07 -7.21
N LYS A 249 12.37 22.92 -7.61
CA LYS A 249 11.61 21.72 -7.31
C LYS A 249 12.26 20.63 -8.15
N GLU A 250 13.14 19.87 -7.54
CA GLU A 250 13.73 18.68 -8.15
C GLU A 250 12.60 17.76 -8.66
N THR A 251 12.65 17.35 -9.92
CA THR A 251 11.67 16.45 -10.53
C THR A 251 11.52 15.20 -9.65
N PRO A 252 10.30 14.81 -9.25
CA PRO A 252 10.09 13.66 -8.37
C PRO A 252 10.77 12.42 -8.91
N ILE A 253 11.39 11.61 -8.04
CA ILE A 253 12.07 10.38 -8.48
C ILE A 253 11.14 9.46 -9.27
N GLY A 254 9.86 9.42 -8.89
CA GLY A 254 8.84 8.66 -9.63
C GLY A 254 8.65 9.15 -11.07
N ALA A 255 8.71 10.46 -11.31
CA ALA A 255 8.58 11.02 -12.66
C ALA A 255 9.79 10.68 -13.52
N ARG A 256 10.99 10.72 -12.94
CA ARG A 256 12.23 10.28 -13.60
C ARG A 256 12.19 8.79 -13.98
N ILE A 257 11.62 7.95 -13.10
CA ILE A 257 11.40 6.53 -13.37
C ILE A 257 10.38 6.33 -14.50
N LEU A 258 9.25 7.05 -14.47
CA LEU A 258 8.26 6.98 -15.53
C LEU A 258 8.81 7.40 -16.89
N ALA A 259 9.59 8.47 -16.95
CA ALA A 259 10.18 8.94 -18.21
C ALA A 259 11.00 7.84 -18.91
N VAL A 260 11.77 7.04 -18.14
CA VAL A 260 12.53 5.90 -18.65
C VAL A 260 11.60 4.78 -19.10
N ALA A 261 10.62 4.41 -18.27
CA ALA A 261 9.70 3.31 -18.56
C ALA A 261 8.81 3.60 -19.78
N ASP A 262 8.24 4.80 -19.87
CA ASP A 262 7.43 5.27 -21.00
C ASP A 262 8.25 5.32 -22.29
N SER A 263 9.45 5.90 -22.25
CA SER A 263 10.35 5.95 -23.41
C SER A 263 10.70 4.55 -23.91
N PHE A 264 10.98 3.60 -23.01
CA PHE A 264 11.29 2.23 -23.40
C PHE A 264 10.11 1.55 -24.08
N ASP A 265 8.90 1.66 -23.52
CA ASP A 265 7.70 1.07 -24.12
C ASP A 265 7.37 1.71 -25.47
N ALA A 266 7.49 3.04 -25.56
CA ALA A 266 7.31 3.81 -26.79
C ALA A 266 8.30 3.42 -27.89
N MET A 267 9.53 3.07 -27.51
CA MET A 267 10.56 2.62 -28.45
C MET A 267 10.30 1.21 -28.97
N THR A 268 9.87 0.30 -28.09
CA THR A 268 9.75 -1.15 -28.36
C THR A 268 8.39 -1.58 -28.91
N THR A 269 7.35 -0.75 -28.75
CA THR A 269 6.00 -1.05 -29.25
C THR A 269 5.76 -0.49 -30.65
N ASP A 270 5.01 -1.23 -31.48
CA ASP A 270 4.55 -0.76 -32.79
C ASP A 270 3.60 0.44 -32.66
N ARG A 271 3.84 1.48 -33.47
CA ARG A 271 2.99 2.66 -33.60
C ARG A 271 2.51 2.79 -35.05
N PRO A 272 1.38 3.47 -35.32
CA PRO A 272 0.80 3.53 -36.68
C PRO A 272 1.75 4.09 -37.75
N TYR A 273 2.74 4.89 -37.34
CA TYR A 273 3.74 5.52 -38.20
C TYR A 273 5.15 4.88 -38.11
N ARG A 274 5.40 3.92 -37.21
CA ARG A 274 6.73 3.33 -36.99
C ARG A 274 6.65 1.96 -36.33
N LYS A 275 7.42 0.98 -36.82
CA LYS A 275 7.60 -0.29 -36.11
C LYS A 275 8.42 -0.11 -34.84
N GLY A 276 8.09 -0.87 -33.80
CA GLY A 276 8.87 -0.98 -32.57
C GLY A 276 10.30 -1.46 -32.88
N MET A 277 11.28 -0.95 -32.14
CA MET A 277 12.66 -1.40 -32.24
C MET A 277 12.91 -2.57 -31.27
N PRO A 278 13.88 -3.46 -31.55
CA PRO A 278 14.28 -4.50 -30.62
C PRO A 278 14.63 -3.95 -29.23
N PRO A 279 14.30 -4.67 -28.14
CA PRO A 279 14.58 -4.23 -26.76
C PRO A 279 16.04 -3.84 -26.49
N TRP A 280 17.00 -4.53 -27.11
CA TRP A 280 18.43 -4.23 -26.96
C TRP A 280 18.81 -2.87 -27.57
N GLN A 281 18.21 -2.49 -28.71
CA GLN A 281 18.42 -1.17 -29.31
C GLN A 281 17.78 -0.07 -28.46
N ALA A 282 16.55 -0.30 -27.97
CA ALA A 282 15.88 0.66 -27.08
C ALA A 282 16.67 0.90 -25.78
N ARG A 283 17.24 -0.18 -25.20
CA ARG A 283 18.14 -0.09 -24.05
C ARG A 283 19.35 0.78 -24.36
N GLU A 284 20.02 0.54 -25.48
CA GLU A 284 21.20 1.33 -25.88
C GLU A 284 20.86 2.81 -26.03
N GLN A 285 19.72 3.12 -26.66
CA GLN A 285 19.25 4.50 -26.81
C GLN A 285 19.00 5.19 -25.46
N ILE A 286 18.44 4.48 -24.47
CA ILE A 286 18.25 5.02 -23.11
C ILE A 286 19.61 5.26 -22.45
N MET A 287 20.55 4.32 -22.57
CA MET A 287 21.88 4.42 -21.99
C MET A 287 22.69 5.59 -22.56
N VAL A 288 22.62 5.83 -23.88
CA VAL A 288 23.30 6.96 -24.54
C VAL A 288 22.76 8.31 -24.08
N ASN A 289 21.50 8.37 -23.65
CA ASN A 289 20.84 9.59 -23.17
C ASN A 289 20.82 9.71 -21.63
N ALA A 290 21.51 8.83 -20.91
CA ALA A 290 21.71 8.95 -19.48
C ALA A 290 22.49 10.23 -19.12
N GLY A 291 22.04 10.95 -18.09
CA GLY A 291 22.60 12.23 -17.68
C GLY A 291 22.18 13.42 -18.55
N LYS A 292 21.44 13.18 -19.64
CA LYS A 292 20.84 14.22 -20.48
C LYS A 292 19.32 14.19 -20.31
N GLN A 293 18.68 13.21 -20.95
CA GLN A 293 17.24 13.06 -20.93
C GLN A 293 16.78 12.30 -19.67
N PHE A 294 17.58 11.30 -19.27
CA PHE A 294 17.23 10.37 -18.21
C PHE A 294 18.19 10.47 -17.03
N ASP A 295 17.67 10.28 -15.81
CA ASP A 295 18.48 10.21 -14.60
C ASP A 295 19.43 9.00 -14.64
N PRO A 296 20.76 9.19 -14.51
CA PRO A 296 21.73 8.10 -14.50
C PRO A 296 21.45 6.99 -13.48
N GLN A 297 20.93 7.34 -12.29
CA GLN A 297 20.62 6.36 -11.24
C GLN A 297 19.45 5.47 -11.64
N VAL A 298 18.44 6.06 -12.28
CA VAL A 298 17.28 5.34 -12.82
C VAL A 298 17.70 4.45 -13.97
N VAL A 299 18.55 4.94 -14.88
CA VAL A 299 19.06 4.15 -16.01
C VAL A 299 19.85 2.92 -15.54
N GLU A 300 20.67 3.05 -14.49
CA GLU A 300 21.40 1.90 -13.93
C GLU A 300 20.47 0.87 -13.28
N ALA A 301 19.41 1.30 -12.60
CA ALA A 301 18.39 0.39 -12.08
C ALA A 301 17.61 -0.30 -13.21
N PHE A 302 17.19 0.45 -14.22
CA PHE A 302 16.53 -0.06 -15.42
C PHE A 302 17.39 -1.12 -16.13
N LYS A 303 18.69 -0.87 -16.28
CA LYS A 303 19.65 -1.81 -16.84
C LYS A 303 19.65 -3.13 -16.07
N ARG A 304 19.74 -3.09 -14.74
CA ARG A 304 19.68 -4.29 -13.88
C ARG A 304 18.37 -5.06 -14.05
N VAL A 305 17.24 -4.36 -14.18
CA VAL A 305 15.92 -4.98 -14.41
C VAL A 305 15.88 -5.71 -15.76
N LEU A 306 16.36 -5.07 -16.83
CA LEU A 306 16.38 -5.69 -18.16
C LEU A 306 17.35 -6.86 -18.26
N ASP A 307 18.56 -6.75 -17.70
CA ASP A 307 19.54 -7.83 -17.71
C ASP A 307 18.97 -9.09 -17.06
N LYS A 308 18.31 -8.94 -15.90
CA LYS A 308 17.62 -10.04 -15.22
C LYS A 308 16.52 -10.66 -16.08
N LYS A 309 15.71 -9.84 -16.77
CA LYS A 309 14.64 -10.36 -17.66
C LYS A 309 15.21 -11.15 -18.83
N LEU A 310 16.33 -10.72 -19.40
CA LEU A 310 16.99 -11.40 -20.52
C LEU A 310 17.67 -12.72 -20.10
N GLU A 311 18.15 -12.82 -18.85
CA GLU A 311 18.70 -14.07 -18.29
C GLU A 311 17.63 -15.13 -17.98
N THR A 312 16.35 -14.72 -17.88
CA THR A 312 15.24 -15.62 -17.52
C THR A 312 14.49 -16.17 -18.75
N ILE A 313 14.90 -15.78 -19.96
CA ILE A 313 14.36 -16.25 -21.26
C ILE A 313 15.31 -17.28 -21.85
#